data_AF-A0A4U9VE13-F1
#
_entry.id   AF-A0A4U9VE13-F1
#
_cell.length_a   1.000
_cell.length_b   1.000
_cell.length_c   1.000
_cell.angle_alpha   90.00
_cell.angle_beta   90.00
_cell.angle_gamma   90.00
#
_symmetry.space_group_name_H-M   'P 1'
#
loop_
_entity.id
_entity.type
_entity.pdbx_description
1 polymer ?
#
loop_
_entity_poly.entity_id
_entity_poly.type
_entity_poly.pdbx_seq_one_letter_code
_entity_poly.pdbx_strand_id
1 'polypeptide(L)'
;MGGGLGGGSSNAATVLVALNELWQCGLSDDQLAEMGLTLGADVPVFVRGHAAFAEGIGEQLQPANPAEKWYLVAHPASASPLR
;
A
#
# COMPACT_ATOMS: atom_id res chain seq x y z
N MET A 1 4.82 12.98 11.20
CA MET A 1 4.13 11.70 10.93
C MET A 1 4.72 11.12 9.66
N GLY A 2 5.18 9.87 9.70
CA GLY A 2 5.98 9.24 8.64
C GLY A 2 7.14 8.47 9.27
N GLY A 3 7.03 7.14 9.34
CA GLY A 3 8.05 6.25 9.91
C GLY A 3 8.51 5.16 8.96
N GLY A 4 8.22 5.30 7.66
CA GLY A 4 8.51 4.26 6.65
C GLY A 4 7.58 3.04 6.70
N LEU A 5 6.48 3.10 7.46
CA LEU A 5 5.54 1.98 7.62
C LEU A 5 4.38 1.97 6.60
N GLY A 6 4.36 2.88 5.63
CA GLY A 6 3.30 2.95 4.63
C GLY A 6 1.92 3.35 5.17
N GLY A 7 1.82 3.94 6.37
CA GLY A 7 0.53 4.25 7.01
C GLY A 7 -0.41 5.12 6.17
N GLY A 8 0.11 6.18 5.53
CA GLY A 8 -0.69 7.04 4.64
C GLY A 8 -1.17 6.30 3.39
N SER A 9 -0.30 5.50 2.79
CA SER A 9 -0.64 4.69 1.61
C SER A 9 -1.69 3.62 1.93
N SER A 10 -1.58 2.99 3.11
CA SER A 10 -2.58 2.04 3.62
C SER A 10 -3.94 2.72 3.83
N ASN A 11 -3.97 3.94 4.38
CA ASN A 11 -5.22 4.69 4.53
C ASN A 11 -5.88 4.98 3.18
N ALA A 12 -5.10 5.45 2.19
CA ALA A 12 -5.61 5.71 0.85
C ALA A 12 -6.19 4.45 0.19
N ALA A 13 -5.45 3.34 0.23
CA ALA A 13 -5.90 2.06 -0.32
C ALA A 13 -7.20 1.56 0.37
N THR A 14 -7.26 1.60 1.70
CA THR A 14 -8.46 1.19 2.44
C THR A 14 -9.67 2.04 2.07
N VAL A 15 -9.51 3.36 1.93
CA VAL A 15 -10.60 4.24 1.50
C VAL A 15 -11.06 3.90 0.09
N LEU A 16 -10.15 3.69 -0.86
CA LEU A 16 -10.49 3.32 -2.24
C LEU A 16 -11.28 2.01 -2.30
N VAL A 17 -10.79 0.96 -1.63
CA VAL A 17 -11.43 -0.37 -1.61
C VAL A 17 -12.79 -0.30 -0.92
N ALA A 18 -12.86 0.32 0.26
CA ALA A 18 -14.12 0.40 1.01
C ALA A 18 -15.18 1.23 0.26
N LEU A 19 -14.81 2.36 -0.34
CA LEU A 19 -15.77 3.18 -1.09
C LEU A 19 -16.20 2.52 -2.41
N ASN A 20 -15.30 1.83 -3.11
CA ASN A 20 -15.67 1.04 -4.30
C ASN A 20 -16.76 0.01 -3.98
N GLU A 21 -16.63 -0.68 -2.84
CA GLU A 21 -17.60 -1.65 -2.35
C GLU A 21 -18.91 -0.99 -1.89
N LEU A 22 -18.81 0.00 -0.98
CA LEU A 22 -19.98 0.66 -0.38
C LEU A 22 -20.83 1.42 -1.41
N TRP A 23 -20.20 1.98 -2.44
CA TRP A 23 -20.89 2.70 -3.51
C TRP A 23 -21.16 1.84 -4.74
N GLN A 24 -20.76 0.56 -4.70
CA GLN A 24 -20.97 -0.40 -5.80
C GLN A 24 -20.44 0.12 -7.14
N CYS A 25 -19.27 0.79 -7.13
CA CYS A 25 -18.70 1.37 -8.33
C CYS A 25 -18.23 0.29 -9.33
N GLY A 26 -17.99 -0.94 -8.87
CA GLY A 26 -17.66 -2.08 -9.72
C GLY A 26 -16.28 -2.00 -10.37
N LEU A 27 -15.36 -1.21 -9.79
CA LEU A 27 -13.99 -1.12 -10.26
C LEU A 27 -13.22 -2.39 -9.85
N SER A 28 -12.35 -2.87 -10.73
CA SER A 28 -11.44 -3.97 -10.43
C SER A 28 -10.28 -3.53 -9.54
N ASP A 29 -9.63 -4.48 -8.89
CA ASP A 29 -8.41 -4.22 -8.11
C ASP A 29 -7.31 -3.56 -8.95
N ASP A 30 -7.20 -3.90 -10.24
CA ASP A 30 -6.25 -3.27 -11.16
C ASP A 30 -6.56 -1.78 -11.38
N GLN A 31 -7.85 -1.43 -11.55
CA GLN A 31 -8.27 -0.04 -11.69
C GLN A 31 -8.07 0.76 -10.40
N LEU A 32 -8.39 0.16 -9.25
CA LEU A 32 -8.12 0.77 -7.94
C LEU A 32 -6.63 0.95 -7.68
N ALA A 33 -5.80 -0.02 -8.09
CA ALA A 33 -4.35 0.05 -7.97
C ALA A 33 -3.77 1.15 -8.88
N GLU A 34 -4.24 1.27 -10.12
CA GLU A 34 -3.83 2.33 -11.05
C GLU A 34 -4.18 3.72 -10.49
N MET A 35 -5.40 3.90 -9.97
CA MET A 35 -5.80 5.13 -9.27
C MET A 35 -4.92 5.38 -8.05
N GLY A 36 -4.69 4.34 -7.24
CA GLY A 36 -3.88 4.40 -6.03
C GLY A 36 -2.43 4.82 -6.29
N LEU A 37 -1.83 4.37 -7.39
CA LEU A 37 -0.47 4.75 -7.78
C LEU A 37 -0.27 6.26 -7.89
N THR A 38 -1.31 7.01 -8.28
CA THR A 38 -1.27 8.48 -8.36
C THR A 38 -1.23 9.16 -6.99
N LEU A 39 -1.65 8.46 -5.93
CA LEU A 39 -1.65 8.94 -4.54
C LEU A 39 -0.37 8.54 -3.79
N GLY A 40 0.26 7.43 -4.18
CA GLY A 40 1.54 7.00 -3.64
C GLY A 40 1.98 5.63 -4.17
N ALA A 41 3.30 5.45 -4.31
CA ALA A 41 3.92 4.23 -4.83
C ALA A 41 3.54 2.95 -4.05
N ASP A 42 3.29 3.05 -2.75
CA ASP A 42 2.92 1.89 -1.92
C ASP A 42 1.41 1.61 -1.90
N VAL A 43 0.56 2.48 -2.45
CA VAL A 43 -0.91 2.28 -2.41
C VAL A 43 -1.34 0.99 -3.15
N PRO A 44 -0.79 0.67 -4.34
CA PRO A 44 -1.17 -0.54 -5.08
C PRO A 44 -1.01 -1.85 -4.29
N VAL A 45 0.04 -1.99 -3.45
CA VAL A 45 0.24 -3.23 -2.69
C VAL A 45 -0.83 -3.40 -1.60
N PHE A 46 -1.27 -2.30 -1.00
CA PHE A 46 -2.37 -2.32 -0.02
C PHE A 46 -3.73 -2.57 -0.67
N VAL A 47 -3.96 -2.08 -1.90
CA VAL A 47 -5.19 -2.38 -2.67
C VAL A 47 -5.29 -3.87 -2.97
N ARG A 48 -4.20 -4.49 -3.43
CA ARG A 48 -4.16 -5.92 -3.79
C ARG A 48 -4.15 -6.86 -2.58
N GLY A 49 -3.82 -6.38 -1.38
CA GLY A 49 -3.99 -7.12 -0.12
C GLY A 49 -3.06 -8.33 0.09
N HIS A 50 -2.02 -8.49 -0.73
CA HIS A 50 -1.09 -9.62 -0.64
C HIS A 50 0.37 -9.15 -0.55
N ALA A 51 1.21 -9.95 0.12
CA ALA A 51 2.64 -9.76 0.06
C ALA A 51 3.11 -9.89 -1.39
N ALA A 52 3.94 -8.95 -1.83
CA ALA A 52 4.37 -8.88 -3.22
C ALA A 52 5.81 -8.39 -3.32
N PHE A 53 6.51 -8.87 -4.36
CA PHE A 53 7.72 -8.23 -4.86
C PHE A 53 7.31 -7.05 -5.74
N ALA A 54 7.88 -5.89 -5.48
CA ALA A 54 7.62 -4.66 -6.21
C ALA A 54 8.82 -4.28 -7.07
N GLU A 55 8.59 -4.01 -8.34
CA GLU A 55 9.56 -3.49 -9.30
C GLU A 55 9.11 -2.13 -9.85
N GLY A 56 10.01 -1.44 -10.55
CA GLY A 56 9.75 -0.11 -11.10
C GLY A 56 9.60 0.95 -10.00
N ILE A 57 8.54 1.75 -10.10
CA ILE A 57 8.12 2.74 -9.11
C ILE A 57 6.99 2.21 -8.20
N GLY A 58 6.75 0.89 -8.17
CA GLY A 58 5.66 0.26 -7.42
C GLY A 58 4.47 -0.17 -8.27
N GLU A 59 4.55 -0.01 -9.59
CA GLU A 59 3.49 -0.39 -10.54
C GLU A 59 3.53 -1.87 -10.94
N GLN A 60 4.69 -2.52 -10.82
CA GLN A 60 4.86 -3.94 -11.14
C GLN A 60 4.90 -4.76 -9.86
N LEU A 61 3.77 -5.40 -9.53
CA LEU A 61 3.61 -6.23 -8.33
C LEU A 61 3.48 -7.70 -8.69
N GLN A 62 4.37 -8.53 -8.16
CA GLN A 62 4.33 -9.98 -8.29
C GLN A 62 4.03 -10.60 -6.92
N PRO A 63 2.94 -11.36 -6.75
CA PRO A 63 2.63 -12.01 -5.48
C PRO A 63 3.77 -12.89 -4.99
N ALA A 64 4.06 -12.81 -3.69
CA ALA A 64 5.15 -13.53 -3.05
C ALA A 64 4.72 -14.08 -1.68
N ASN A 65 5.33 -15.18 -1.26
CA ASN A 65 5.06 -15.82 0.03
C ASN A 65 6.35 -15.86 0.89
N PRO A 66 6.81 -14.71 1.42
CA PRO A 66 7.96 -14.69 2.32
C PRO A 66 7.64 -15.41 3.63
N ALA A 67 8.67 -15.86 4.35
CA ALA A 67 8.49 -16.44 5.67
C ALA A 67 7.91 -15.39 6.64
N GLU A 68 6.75 -15.71 7.24
CA GLU A 68 6.12 -14.87 8.27
C GLU A 68 6.90 -14.95 9.58
N LYS A 69 7.48 -13.83 10.01
CA LYS A 69 8.27 -13.74 11.24
C LYS A 69 7.64 -12.78 12.23
N TRP A 70 8.06 -12.89 13.49
CA TRP A 70 7.78 -11.89 14.50
C TRP A 70 8.75 -10.72 14.40
N TYR A 71 8.24 -9.50 14.49
CA TYR A 71 9.03 -8.28 14.41
C TYR A 71 8.79 -7.42 15.65
N LEU A 72 9.87 -6.89 16.22
CA LEU A 72 9.82 -5.75 17.15
C LEU A 72 10.06 -4.48 16.35
N VAL A 73 9.02 -3.66 16.20
CA VAL A 73 9.09 -2.39 15.46
C VAL A 73 9.37 -1.27 16.45
N ALA A 74 10.52 -0.59 16.29
CA ALA A 74 10.92 0.53 17.14
C ALA A 74 11.03 1.82 16.30
N HIS A 75 10.51 2.93 16.83
CA HIS A 75 10.59 4.25 16.19
C HIS A 75 11.50 5.17 17.01
N PRO A 76 12.74 5.47 16.56
CA PRO A 76 13.56 6.47 17.22
C PRO A 76 12.91 7.84 17.01
N ALA A 77 12.72 8.62 18.08
CA ALA A 77 11.93 9.87 18.10
C ALA A 77 12.44 11.02 17.20
N SER A 78 13.41 10.78 16.32
CA SER A 78 13.91 11.73 15.33
C SER A 78 13.12 11.61 14.02
N ALA A 79 12.33 12.62 13.67
CA ALA A 79 11.66 12.70 12.38
C ALA A 79 12.71 12.88 11.27
N SER A 80 12.89 11.88 10.42
CA SER A 80 13.64 12.02 9.18
C SER A 80 12.65 12.32 8.05
N PRO A 81 12.78 13.45 7.33
CA PRO A 81 11.99 13.66 6.13
C PRO A 81 12.41 12.65 5.06
N LEU A 82 11.43 11.97 4.46
CA LEU A 82 11.65 11.19 3.23
C LEU A 82 12.14 12.19 2.16
N ARG A 83 13.33 11.95 1.60
CA ARG A 83 13.91 12.74 0.51
C ARG A 83 13.39 12.28 -0.84
#